data_AF-A0AAU5UA01-F1
#
_entry.id   AF-A0AAU5UA01-F1
#
_cell.length_a   1.000
_cell.length_b   1.000
_cell.length_c   1.000
_cell.angle_alpha   90.00
_cell.angle_beta   90.00
_cell.angle_gamma   90.00
#
_symmetry.space_group_name_H-M   'P 1'
#
loop_
_entity.id
_entity.type
_entity.pdbx_description
1 polymer ?
#
loop_
_entity_poly.entity_id
_entity_poly.type
_entity_poly.pdbx_seq_one_letter_code
_entity_poly.pdbx_strand_id
1 'polypeptide(L)'
;MISLRRAKWILPLATGALLWTAGTAYAAKPVPGGHDTTQGGADGKTLLASASQSRIKVTQVSGPTSGKRGPVSSVDVNWKPPACWYEPVFTPASLKDFSENTGVGDVGIHEYWAGKGLWTDYYRDKKSTINYFEDGKTVEGYKNYNLGQDGYFWRSVAPDISDPDSWDCSRIMFWQPAGQIPKIAHAPTPETLANYAYDKVEVPDTEIELKPTTKSTVNLPTWVWLDKGTFQEVKVRAELPDTGLWAETTAKPVALHLDPGTEDAQTFPASGDCEINDDGSIGTPYSTGDADKTPPCGIRYLKATNGTPYHLSASVTWQITWEGSGGTGGDLPDGTFETTQDMNVQEIQAINR
;
A
#
# COMPACT_ATOMS: atom_id res chain seq x y z
N MET A 1 -7.08 -74.33 49.32
CA MET A 1 -7.67 -72.97 49.22
C MET A 1 -6.79 -72.05 50.03
N ILE A 2 -5.94 -71.29 49.35
CA ILE A 2 -4.72 -70.69 49.91
C ILE A 2 -4.95 -69.19 50.12
N SER A 3 -4.62 -68.75 51.33
CA SER A 3 -4.74 -67.40 51.88
C SER A 3 -3.69 -66.43 51.32
N LEU A 4 -4.11 -65.19 51.08
CA LEU A 4 -3.30 -64.08 50.58
C LEU A 4 -2.16 -63.70 51.54
N ARG A 5 -0.93 -63.62 51.02
CA ARG A 5 0.17 -62.86 51.63
C ARG A 5 0.55 -61.68 50.74
N ARG A 6 0.65 -60.53 51.41
CA ARG A 6 1.12 -59.23 50.92
C ARG A 6 2.55 -59.33 50.36
N ALA A 7 2.80 -58.69 49.23
CA ALA A 7 4.12 -58.25 48.83
C ALA A 7 4.03 -56.82 48.27
N LYS A 8 4.68 -55.89 48.97
CA LYS A 8 4.89 -54.49 48.58
C LYS A 8 5.80 -54.47 47.35
N TRP A 9 5.43 -53.73 46.33
CA TRP A 9 6.35 -53.33 45.25
C TRP A 9 6.40 -51.81 45.15
N ILE A 10 7.63 -51.35 45.05
CA ILE A 10 8.13 -49.98 45.07
C ILE A 10 7.92 -49.39 43.68
N LEU A 11 7.24 -48.24 43.57
CA LEU A 11 7.27 -47.41 42.37
C LEU A 11 8.49 -46.47 42.44
N PRO A 12 9.39 -46.45 41.44
CA PRO A 12 10.32 -45.35 41.26
C PRO A 12 9.62 -44.17 40.59
N LEU A 13 9.77 -42.97 41.18
CA LEU A 13 9.46 -41.69 40.56
C LEU A 13 10.33 -41.50 39.30
N ALA A 14 9.70 -41.39 38.14
CA ALA A 14 10.34 -40.88 36.94
C ALA A 14 10.26 -39.35 36.94
N THR A 15 11.37 -38.68 37.23
CA THR A 15 11.58 -37.25 36.98
C THR A 15 11.64 -37.00 35.48
N GLY A 16 10.58 -36.41 34.93
CA GLY A 16 10.56 -35.90 33.56
C GLY A 16 11.34 -34.59 33.46
N ALA A 17 12.46 -34.62 32.76
CA ALA A 17 13.18 -33.42 32.33
C ALA A 17 12.44 -32.80 31.14
N LEU A 18 11.80 -31.65 31.35
CA LEU A 18 11.31 -30.78 30.27
C LEU A 18 12.52 -30.10 29.61
N LEU A 19 13.00 -30.68 28.51
CA LEU A 19 13.91 -30.02 27.58
C LEU A 19 13.11 -29.00 26.75
N TRP A 20 13.30 -27.72 27.05
CA TRP A 20 12.91 -26.63 26.17
C TRP A 20 13.79 -26.67 24.93
N THR A 21 13.26 -27.20 23.82
CA THR A 21 13.86 -26.99 22.51
C THR A 21 13.63 -25.53 22.13
N ALA A 22 14.68 -24.72 22.19
CA ALA A 22 14.71 -23.43 21.53
C ALA A 22 14.43 -23.67 20.03
N GLY A 23 13.24 -23.25 19.58
CA GLY A 23 12.91 -23.20 18.17
C GLY A 23 13.88 -22.23 17.51
N THR A 24 14.77 -22.76 16.67
CA THR A 24 15.56 -21.95 15.74
C THR A 24 14.58 -21.19 14.86
N ALA A 25 14.50 -19.87 15.04
CA ALA A 25 13.85 -18.99 14.09
C ALA A 25 14.55 -19.19 12.73
N TYR A 26 13.85 -19.81 11.79
CA TYR A 26 14.29 -19.89 10.42
C TYR A 26 14.21 -18.48 9.84
N ALA A 27 15.36 -17.79 9.77
CA ALA A 27 15.55 -16.69 8.84
C ALA A 27 15.39 -17.28 7.43
N ALA A 28 14.20 -17.13 6.85
CA ALA A 28 13.98 -17.42 5.44
C ALA A 28 14.98 -16.60 4.63
N LYS A 29 15.77 -17.29 3.82
CA LYS A 29 16.69 -16.66 2.87
C LYS A 29 15.89 -15.72 1.96
N PRO A 30 16.44 -14.55 1.60
CA PRO A 30 15.76 -13.63 0.70
C PRO A 30 15.53 -14.34 -0.64
N VAL A 31 14.26 -14.45 -1.03
CA VAL A 31 13.90 -14.65 -2.43
C VAL A 31 14.35 -13.39 -3.17
N PRO A 32 14.98 -13.47 -4.35
CA PRO A 32 15.35 -12.29 -5.11
C PRO A 32 14.07 -11.60 -5.64
N GLY A 33 13.40 -10.83 -4.79
CA GLY A 33 12.39 -9.86 -5.18
C GLY A 33 13.14 -8.58 -5.51
N GLY A 34 13.22 -8.24 -6.80
CA GLY A 34 13.72 -6.95 -7.23
C GLY A 34 12.87 -5.86 -6.58
N HIS A 35 13.49 -5.08 -5.71
CA HIS A 35 13.07 -3.70 -5.48
C HIS A 35 13.36 -2.93 -6.76
N ASP A 36 12.45 -3.01 -7.73
CA ASP A 36 12.35 -1.97 -8.75
C ASP A 36 11.28 -1.00 -8.28
N THR A 37 11.75 0.19 -7.90
CA THR A 37 10.97 1.42 -8.00
C THR A 37 10.12 1.36 -9.27
N THR A 38 8.82 1.61 -9.15
CA THR A 38 7.86 1.52 -10.26
C THR A 38 8.19 2.58 -11.31
N GLN A 39 9.15 2.27 -12.16
CA GLN A 39 9.53 3.07 -13.31
C GLN A 39 8.65 2.60 -14.46
N GLY A 40 7.77 3.48 -14.94
CA GLY A 40 6.86 3.23 -16.06
C GLY A 40 7.60 3.04 -17.39
N GLY A 41 8.34 1.94 -17.53
CA GLY A 41 9.24 1.68 -18.64
C GLY A 41 9.60 0.20 -18.82
N ALA A 42 8.62 -0.69 -18.79
CA ALA A 42 8.80 -2.04 -19.31
C ALA A 42 8.60 -2.04 -20.85
N ASP A 43 9.44 -2.78 -21.58
CA ASP A 43 9.24 -3.01 -23.02
C ASP A 43 7.87 -3.66 -23.26
N GLY A 44 7.20 -3.29 -24.34
CA GLY A 44 5.84 -3.72 -24.65
C GLY A 44 5.71 -5.24 -24.65
N LYS A 45 6.77 -5.98 -25.03
CA LYS A 45 6.77 -7.45 -25.00
C LYS A 45 6.70 -8.04 -23.59
N THR A 46 7.28 -7.38 -22.58
CA THR A 46 7.28 -7.83 -21.18
C THR A 46 5.92 -7.58 -20.53
N LEU A 47 5.32 -6.41 -20.78
CA LEU A 47 3.95 -6.07 -20.33
C LEU A 47 2.91 -7.02 -20.91
N LEU A 48 3.08 -7.42 -22.18
CA LEU A 48 2.18 -8.38 -22.84
C LEU A 48 2.33 -9.80 -22.27
N ALA A 49 3.51 -10.17 -21.78
CA ALA A 49 3.79 -11.51 -21.28
C ALA A 49 3.36 -11.72 -19.81
N SER A 50 3.36 -10.67 -18.98
CA SER A 50 3.08 -10.77 -17.54
C SER A 50 1.76 -10.13 -17.14
N ALA A 51 0.89 -10.90 -16.49
CA ALA A 51 -0.39 -10.43 -15.97
C ALA A 51 -0.29 -9.68 -14.63
N SER A 52 0.87 -9.63 -13.96
CA SER A 52 1.00 -8.85 -12.72
C SER A 52 1.23 -7.34 -12.94
N GLN A 53 1.51 -6.94 -14.18
CA GLN A 53 1.80 -5.54 -14.51
C GLN A 53 0.56 -4.84 -15.06
N SER A 54 0.08 -3.83 -14.31
CA SER A 54 -1.01 -2.95 -14.75
C SER A 54 -0.54 -1.93 -15.80
N ARG A 55 -1.43 -1.60 -16.73
CA ARG A 55 -1.31 -0.49 -17.68
C ARG A 55 -1.90 0.82 -17.15
N ILE A 56 -2.50 0.83 -15.95
CA ILE A 56 -2.96 2.06 -15.30
C ILE A 56 -1.75 2.99 -15.14
N LYS A 57 -1.87 4.19 -15.69
CA LYS A 57 -0.86 5.23 -15.57
C LYS A 57 -1.20 6.10 -14.39
N VAL A 58 -0.37 6.08 -13.36
CA VAL A 58 -0.46 7.00 -12.23
C VAL A 58 0.48 8.17 -12.48
N THR A 59 -0.07 9.38 -12.41
CA THR A 59 0.68 10.63 -12.59
C THR A 59 0.34 11.60 -11.48
N GLN A 60 1.35 12.26 -10.91
CA GLN A 60 1.09 13.31 -9.94
C GLN A 60 0.68 14.59 -10.68
N VAL A 61 -0.50 15.11 -10.33
CA VAL A 61 -1.11 16.31 -10.93
C VAL A 61 -0.64 17.56 -10.19
N SER A 62 -0.60 17.52 -8.85
CA SER A 62 -0.17 18.63 -8.01
C SER A 62 0.44 18.15 -6.70
N GLY A 63 1.00 19.10 -5.95
CA GLY A 63 1.70 18.87 -4.69
C GLY A 63 3.22 18.78 -4.86
N PRO A 64 3.96 18.60 -3.76
CA PRO A 64 5.42 18.61 -3.78
C PRO A 64 6.01 17.41 -4.53
N THR A 65 7.04 17.65 -5.35
CA THR A 65 7.75 16.62 -6.11
C THR A 65 9.24 16.52 -5.75
N SER A 66 9.72 17.38 -4.86
CA SER A 66 11.10 17.40 -4.37
C SER A 66 11.17 16.93 -2.92
N GLY A 67 12.34 16.43 -2.51
CA GLY A 67 12.56 15.92 -1.15
C GLY A 67 12.24 14.43 -1.02
N LYS A 68 12.38 13.90 0.19
CA LYS A 68 11.98 12.53 0.49
C LYS A 68 10.46 12.42 0.52
N ARG A 69 9.96 11.30 0.03
CA ARG A 69 8.53 10.98 0.01
C ARG A 69 8.35 9.51 0.27
N GLY A 70 7.17 9.14 0.75
CA GLY A 70 6.85 7.74 1.00
C GLY A 70 5.35 7.47 0.88
N PRO A 71 4.99 6.18 0.79
CA PRO A 71 3.61 5.75 0.67
C PRO A 71 2.84 6.00 1.97
N VAL A 72 1.59 6.43 1.84
CA VAL A 72 0.68 6.51 2.98
C VAL A 72 0.17 5.13 3.39
N SER A 73 -0.03 4.93 4.69
CA SER A 73 -0.66 3.73 5.25
C SER A 73 -2.10 4.03 5.64
N SER A 74 -3.07 3.22 5.24
CA SER A 74 -4.47 3.42 5.64
C SER A 74 -4.64 3.33 7.17
N VAL A 75 -5.42 4.24 7.74
CA VAL A 75 -5.86 4.15 9.15
C VAL A 75 -6.85 3.00 9.37
N ASP A 76 -7.58 2.61 8.32
CA ASP A 76 -8.36 1.37 8.34
C ASP A 76 -7.43 0.19 8.02
N VAL A 77 -7.12 -0.60 9.04
CA VAL A 77 -6.26 -1.79 8.95
C VAL A 77 -6.86 -2.92 8.10
N ASN A 78 -8.14 -2.84 7.76
CA ASN A 78 -8.82 -3.79 6.90
C ASN A 78 -8.91 -3.31 5.46
N TRP A 79 -8.57 -2.05 5.18
CA TRP A 79 -8.51 -1.56 3.81
C TRP A 79 -7.41 -2.29 3.06
N LYS A 80 -7.73 -2.68 1.83
CA LYS A 80 -6.80 -3.27 0.89
C LYS A 80 -6.94 -2.59 -0.47
N PRO A 81 -5.85 -2.48 -1.24
CA PRO A 81 -5.96 -2.13 -2.64
C PRO A 81 -6.79 -3.18 -3.40
N PRO A 82 -7.29 -2.87 -4.61
CA PRO A 82 -8.05 -3.83 -5.39
C PRO A 82 -7.18 -5.05 -5.71
N ALA A 83 -7.66 -6.24 -5.34
CA ALA A 83 -6.91 -7.47 -5.54
C ALA A 83 -6.66 -7.78 -7.02
N CYS A 84 -7.66 -7.52 -7.87
CA CYS A 84 -7.56 -7.72 -9.31
C CYS A 84 -8.63 -6.95 -10.10
N TRP A 85 -8.40 -6.77 -11.40
CA TRP A 85 -9.37 -6.25 -12.38
C TRP A 85 -8.99 -6.68 -13.79
N TYR A 86 -9.74 -6.24 -14.82
CA TYR A 86 -9.42 -6.50 -16.23
C TYR A 86 -8.96 -5.25 -16.96
N GLU A 87 -7.99 -5.38 -17.86
CA GLU A 87 -7.47 -4.29 -18.68
C GLU A 87 -7.40 -4.67 -20.15
N PRO A 88 -7.55 -3.72 -21.09
CA PRO A 88 -7.22 -3.96 -22.48
C PRO A 88 -5.72 -4.30 -22.57
N VAL A 89 -5.32 -5.29 -23.35
CA VAL A 89 -3.90 -5.70 -23.49
C VAL A 89 -3.47 -5.91 -24.94
N PHE A 90 -4.37 -6.36 -25.83
CA PHE A 90 -4.05 -6.53 -27.25
C PHE A 90 -5.07 -5.90 -28.18
N THR A 91 -4.58 -5.29 -29.26
CA THR A 91 -5.39 -5.10 -30.47
C THR A 91 -5.46 -6.41 -31.25
N PRO A 92 -6.40 -6.60 -32.20
CA PRO A 92 -6.39 -7.75 -33.10
C PRO A 92 -5.05 -8.00 -33.79
N ALA A 93 -4.40 -6.92 -34.26
CA ALA A 93 -3.14 -7.01 -34.97
C ALA A 93 -1.98 -7.43 -34.05
N SER A 94 -1.89 -6.86 -32.84
CA SER A 94 -0.85 -7.22 -31.89
C SER A 94 -1.07 -8.62 -31.30
N LEU A 95 -2.31 -9.06 -31.10
CA LEU A 95 -2.60 -10.44 -30.68
C LEU A 95 -2.18 -11.44 -31.75
N LYS A 96 -2.44 -11.15 -33.03
CA LYS A 96 -1.98 -12.00 -34.14
C LYS A 96 -0.47 -12.13 -34.14
N ASP A 97 0.24 -10.99 -34.09
CA ASP A 97 1.71 -10.98 -34.06
C ASP A 97 2.24 -11.79 -32.88
N PHE A 98 1.74 -11.53 -31.67
CA PHE A 98 2.11 -12.27 -30.47
C PHE A 98 1.83 -13.76 -30.60
N SER A 99 0.63 -14.15 -31.04
CA SER A 99 0.21 -15.56 -31.12
C SER A 99 1.03 -16.35 -32.14
N GLU A 100 1.37 -15.73 -33.28
CA GLU A 100 2.07 -16.41 -34.38
C GLU A 100 3.60 -16.35 -34.25
N ASN A 101 4.14 -15.34 -33.58
CA ASN A 101 5.60 -15.17 -33.41
C ASN A 101 6.10 -15.65 -32.04
N THR A 102 5.37 -15.36 -30.96
CA THR A 102 5.70 -15.76 -29.59
C THR A 102 4.86 -16.96 -29.14
N GLY A 103 3.55 -16.77 -28.94
CA GLY A 103 2.58 -17.80 -28.58
C GLY A 103 2.83 -18.44 -27.21
N VAL A 104 3.37 -17.68 -26.27
CA VAL A 104 3.72 -18.14 -24.92
C VAL A 104 3.50 -16.97 -23.94
N GLY A 105 2.57 -17.09 -22.99
CA GLY A 105 2.28 -16.05 -22.02
C GLY A 105 0.98 -16.24 -21.26
N ASP A 106 0.63 -15.25 -20.43
CA ASP A 106 -0.57 -15.26 -19.61
C ASP A 106 -1.82 -14.92 -20.44
N VAL A 107 -2.83 -15.79 -20.40
CA VAL A 107 -4.19 -15.51 -20.88
C VAL A 107 -5.13 -15.05 -19.76
N GLY A 108 -4.71 -15.17 -18.52
CA GLY A 108 -5.31 -14.61 -17.31
C GLY A 108 -4.26 -14.63 -16.20
N ILE A 109 -4.48 -13.91 -15.10
CA ILE A 109 -3.49 -13.81 -14.01
C ILE A 109 -3.04 -15.17 -13.44
N HIS A 110 -3.92 -16.17 -13.46
CA HIS A 110 -3.63 -17.52 -12.99
C HIS A 110 -3.59 -18.58 -14.10
N GLU A 111 -3.67 -18.16 -15.36
CA GLU A 111 -3.70 -19.08 -16.51
C GLU A 111 -2.67 -18.70 -17.58
N TYR A 112 -1.71 -19.61 -17.77
CA TYR A 112 -0.59 -19.46 -18.68
C TYR A 112 -0.66 -20.49 -19.80
N TRP A 113 -0.51 -20.05 -21.04
CA TRP A 113 -0.48 -20.94 -22.21
C TRP A 113 0.89 -20.93 -22.88
N ALA A 114 1.47 -22.13 -23.02
CA ALA A 114 2.71 -22.35 -23.74
C ALA A 114 2.45 -23.06 -25.08
N GLY A 115 2.75 -22.36 -26.17
CA GLY A 115 2.74 -22.91 -27.52
C GLY A 115 1.75 -22.21 -28.45
N LYS A 116 2.25 -21.80 -29.62
CA LYS A 116 1.49 -21.07 -30.65
C LYS A 116 0.16 -21.75 -31.01
N GLY A 117 0.14 -23.08 -31.01
CA GLY A 117 -1.06 -23.87 -31.32
C GLY A 117 -2.26 -23.51 -30.46
N LEU A 118 -2.09 -23.37 -29.13
CA LEU A 118 -3.18 -23.03 -28.21
C LEU A 118 -3.77 -21.65 -28.52
N TRP A 119 -2.88 -20.67 -28.73
CA TRP A 119 -3.24 -19.30 -29.08
C TRP A 119 -3.94 -19.22 -30.44
N THR A 120 -3.40 -19.88 -31.46
CA THR A 120 -4.00 -19.87 -32.79
C THR A 120 -5.30 -20.65 -32.84
N ASP A 121 -5.39 -21.79 -32.16
CA ASP A 121 -6.60 -22.59 -32.09
C ASP A 121 -7.76 -21.77 -31.51
N TYR A 122 -7.49 -21.09 -30.38
CA TYR A 122 -8.50 -20.30 -29.69
C TYR A 122 -8.79 -18.95 -30.36
N TYR A 123 -7.77 -18.14 -30.71
CA TYR A 123 -7.98 -16.78 -31.20
C TYR A 123 -8.11 -16.66 -32.73
N ARG A 124 -7.65 -17.64 -33.52
CA ARG A 124 -7.71 -17.62 -35.00
C ARG A 124 -8.74 -18.60 -35.57
N ASP A 125 -8.70 -19.85 -35.10
CA ASP A 125 -9.38 -20.99 -35.73
C ASP A 125 -10.74 -21.29 -35.12
N LYS A 126 -11.21 -20.44 -34.20
CA LYS A 126 -12.52 -20.54 -33.56
C LYS A 126 -12.73 -21.85 -32.78
N LYS A 127 -11.64 -22.48 -32.32
CA LYS A 127 -11.74 -23.66 -31.46
C LYS A 127 -12.05 -23.21 -30.03
N SER A 128 -13.05 -23.82 -29.41
CA SER A 128 -13.35 -23.57 -28.01
C SER A 128 -12.23 -24.07 -27.10
N THR A 129 -12.10 -23.45 -25.93
CA THR A 129 -11.23 -23.92 -24.85
C THR A 129 -12.02 -24.00 -23.54
N ILE A 130 -11.39 -24.54 -22.50
CA ILE A 130 -11.93 -24.58 -21.14
C ILE A 130 -11.28 -23.43 -20.38
N ASN A 131 -12.08 -22.55 -19.77
CA ASN A 131 -11.60 -21.68 -18.72
C ASN A 131 -11.55 -22.50 -17.42
N TYR A 132 -10.35 -22.92 -17.01
CA TYR A 132 -10.16 -23.80 -15.87
C TYR A 132 -10.62 -23.18 -14.54
N PHE A 133 -10.53 -21.85 -14.44
CA PHE A 133 -10.71 -21.12 -13.19
C PHE A 133 -12.06 -20.38 -13.10
N GLU A 134 -12.89 -20.47 -14.13
CA GLU A 134 -14.28 -20.03 -14.14
C GLU A 134 -15.22 -21.25 -14.24
N ASP A 135 -15.22 -22.08 -13.20
CA ASP A 135 -16.01 -23.33 -13.09
C ASP A 135 -15.75 -24.36 -14.20
N GLY A 136 -14.60 -24.31 -14.89
CA GLY A 136 -14.33 -25.22 -16.01
C GLY A 136 -15.24 -24.98 -17.22
N LYS A 137 -15.78 -23.77 -17.38
CA LYS A 137 -16.70 -23.45 -18.49
C LYS A 137 -15.98 -23.53 -19.83
N THR A 138 -16.61 -24.20 -20.79
CA THR A 138 -16.21 -24.13 -22.19
C THR A 138 -16.56 -22.76 -22.75
N VAL A 139 -15.56 -22.06 -23.28
CA VAL A 139 -15.72 -20.75 -23.92
C VAL A 139 -15.39 -20.85 -25.40
N GLU A 140 -16.24 -20.22 -26.24
CA GLU A 140 -16.07 -20.24 -27.69
C GLU A 140 -14.82 -19.44 -28.09
N GLY A 141 -14.08 -19.96 -29.08
CA GLY A 141 -12.93 -19.29 -29.67
C GLY A 141 -13.33 -18.15 -30.60
N TYR A 142 -12.34 -17.34 -30.95
CA TYR A 142 -12.46 -16.23 -31.88
C TYR A 142 -12.03 -16.65 -33.28
N LYS A 143 -12.58 -15.94 -34.28
CA LYS A 143 -12.19 -16.12 -35.68
C LYS A 143 -11.23 -15.03 -36.08
N ASN A 144 -10.08 -15.41 -36.63
CA ASN A 144 -9.11 -14.51 -37.23
C ASN A 144 -8.72 -13.31 -36.33
N TYR A 145 -8.58 -13.53 -35.02
CA TYR A 145 -8.21 -12.54 -34.01
C TYR A 145 -9.16 -11.32 -33.95
N ASN A 146 -10.37 -11.41 -34.50
CA ASN A 146 -11.24 -10.25 -34.75
C ASN A 146 -10.58 -9.13 -35.59
N LEU A 147 -9.66 -9.48 -36.50
CA LEU A 147 -9.05 -8.52 -37.41
C LEU A 147 -10.09 -7.71 -38.20
N GLY A 148 -9.84 -6.41 -38.30
CA GLY A 148 -10.75 -5.45 -38.95
C GLY A 148 -11.87 -4.94 -38.06
N GLN A 149 -11.99 -5.42 -36.82
CA GLN A 149 -12.87 -4.86 -35.81
C GLN A 149 -12.11 -3.86 -34.92
N ASP A 150 -12.83 -2.84 -34.46
CA ASP A 150 -12.28 -1.84 -33.54
C ASP A 150 -12.56 -2.25 -32.09
N GLY A 151 -11.49 -2.45 -31.32
CA GLY A 151 -11.56 -2.96 -29.96
C GLY A 151 -10.28 -3.63 -29.50
N TYR A 152 -10.38 -4.24 -28.32
CA TYR A 152 -9.25 -4.81 -27.61
C TYR A 152 -9.61 -6.17 -27.03
N PHE A 153 -8.61 -7.03 -26.91
CA PHE A 153 -8.66 -8.17 -26.01
C PHE A 153 -8.23 -7.73 -24.62
N TRP A 154 -9.01 -8.10 -23.62
CA TRP A 154 -8.87 -7.75 -22.22
C TRP A 154 -8.42 -8.95 -21.41
N ARG A 155 -7.51 -8.74 -20.47
CA ARG A 155 -6.97 -9.78 -19.58
C ARG A 155 -7.00 -9.27 -18.15
N SER A 156 -7.10 -10.19 -17.19
CA SER A 156 -6.96 -9.85 -15.78
C SER A 156 -5.55 -9.37 -15.43
N VAL A 157 -5.48 -8.52 -14.41
CA VAL A 157 -4.27 -8.07 -13.73
C VAL A 157 -4.46 -8.15 -12.23
N ALA A 158 -3.39 -8.47 -11.49
CA ALA A 158 -3.34 -8.38 -10.03
C ALA A 158 -2.00 -7.76 -9.61
N PRO A 159 -2.01 -6.62 -8.90
CA PRO A 159 -0.78 -6.01 -8.36
C PRO A 159 -0.04 -6.93 -7.39
N ASP A 160 -0.81 -7.71 -6.62
CA ASP A 160 -0.30 -8.79 -5.77
C ASP A 160 -1.00 -10.10 -6.16
N ILE A 161 -0.29 -10.95 -6.92
CA ILE A 161 -0.80 -12.27 -7.31
C ILE A 161 -0.90 -13.25 -6.13
N SER A 162 -0.25 -12.94 -5.00
CA SER A 162 -0.32 -13.77 -3.80
C SER A 162 -1.57 -13.46 -2.95
N ASP A 163 -2.27 -12.35 -3.23
CA ASP A 163 -3.55 -12.07 -2.61
C ASP A 163 -4.57 -13.16 -3.01
N PRO A 164 -5.19 -13.87 -2.05
CA PRO A 164 -6.22 -14.87 -2.33
C PRO A 164 -7.38 -14.35 -3.18
N ASP A 165 -7.73 -13.07 -3.05
CA ASP A 165 -8.85 -12.45 -3.77
C ASP A 165 -8.48 -12.17 -5.25
N SER A 166 -7.20 -12.31 -5.63
CA SER A 166 -6.78 -12.23 -7.05
C SER A 166 -7.41 -13.32 -7.92
N TRP A 167 -7.85 -14.43 -7.32
CA TRP A 167 -8.53 -15.53 -8.01
C TRP A 167 -9.92 -15.17 -8.51
N ASP A 168 -10.51 -14.06 -8.05
CA ASP A 168 -11.81 -13.59 -8.52
C ASP A 168 -11.78 -13.10 -9.97
N CYS A 169 -10.59 -12.75 -10.49
CA CYS A 169 -10.38 -12.35 -11.88
C CYS A 169 -9.91 -13.51 -12.77
N SER A 170 -10.64 -14.62 -12.72
CA SER A 170 -10.30 -15.89 -13.36
C SER A 170 -10.65 -15.99 -14.85
N ARG A 171 -11.29 -14.98 -15.44
CA ARG A 171 -11.72 -15.04 -16.84
C ARG A 171 -10.51 -15.01 -17.78
N ILE A 172 -10.39 -16.00 -18.66
CA ILE A 172 -9.40 -15.95 -19.73
C ILE A 172 -9.68 -14.80 -20.69
N MET A 173 -8.62 -14.31 -21.32
CA MET A 173 -8.64 -13.11 -22.12
C MET A 173 -9.75 -13.11 -23.19
N PHE A 174 -10.46 -11.99 -23.27
CA PHE A 174 -11.70 -11.88 -24.04
C PHE A 174 -11.79 -10.58 -24.83
N TRP A 175 -12.60 -10.57 -25.89
CA TRP A 175 -12.79 -9.40 -26.73
C TRP A 175 -13.79 -8.39 -26.15
N GLN A 176 -13.51 -7.10 -26.31
CA GLN A 176 -14.46 -6.00 -26.15
C GLN A 176 -14.34 -4.97 -27.27
N PRO A 177 -15.46 -4.43 -27.79
CA PRO A 177 -15.45 -3.30 -28.72
C PRO A 177 -14.77 -2.06 -28.11
N ALA A 178 -14.17 -1.22 -28.96
CA ALA A 178 -13.54 0.02 -28.52
C ALA A 178 -14.53 0.95 -27.80
N GLY A 179 -14.05 1.67 -26.78
CA GLY A 179 -14.86 2.60 -25.99
C GLY A 179 -15.91 1.93 -25.09
N GLN A 180 -15.90 0.60 -24.95
CA GLN A 180 -16.81 -0.13 -24.07
C GLN A 180 -16.05 -0.78 -22.92
N ILE A 181 -16.50 -0.53 -21.70
CA ILE A 181 -16.07 -1.26 -20.50
C ILE A 181 -16.86 -2.58 -20.44
N PRO A 182 -16.20 -3.72 -20.21
CA PRO A 182 -16.89 -4.99 -20.10
C PRO A 182 -17.91 -4.99 -18.94
N LYS A 183 -19.09 -5.57 -19.17
CA LYS A 183 -20.12 -5.75 -18.13
C LYS A 183 -19.97 -7.11 -17.44
N ILE A 184 -18.85 -7.27 -16.72
CA ILE A 184 -18.50 -8.50 -16.00
C ILE A 184 -18.12 -8.16 -14.55
N ALA A 185 -18.09 -9.16 -13.68
CA ALA A 185 -17.52 -9.00 -12.35
C ALA A 185 -16.06 -8.55 -12.45
N HIS A 186 -15.62 -7.67 -11.55
CA HIS A 186 -14.27 -7.09 -11.52
C HIS A 186 -13.86 -6.32 -12.79
N ALA A 187 -14.84 -5.87 -13.60
CA ALA A 187 -14.57 -4.84 -14.60
C ALA A 187 -14.04 -3.57 -13.91
N PRO A 188 -13.03 -2.89 -14.46
CA PRO A 188 -12.46 -1.74 -13.81
C PRO A 188 -13.49 -0.61 -13.75
N THR A 189 -13.53 0.06 -12.60
CA THR A 189 -14.34 1.25 -12.38
C THR A 189 -13.43 2.43 -12.06
N PRO A 190 -13.94 3.68 -12.09
CA PRO A 190 -13.19 4.82 -11.58
C PRO A 190 -12.74 4.61 -10.13
N GLU A 191 -13.57 3.94 -9.31
CA GLU A 191 -13.21 3.60 -7.93
C GLU A 191 -12.06 2.59 -7.85
N THR A 192 -11.99 1.61 -8.76
CA THR A 192 -10.81 0.72 -8.88
C THR A 192 -9.54 1.54 -9.13
N LEU A 193 -9.61 2.52 -10.04
CA LEU A 193 -8.48 3.40 -10.36
C LEU A 193 -8.14 4.31 -9.17
N ALA A 194 -9.12 4.80 -8.42
CA ALA A 194 -8.91 5.65 -7.25
C ALA A 194 -8.22 4.89 -6.11
N ASN A 195 -8.66 3.65 -5.83
CA ASN A 195 -8.02 2.79 -4.83
C ASN A 195 -6.60 2.38 -5.27
N TYR A 196 -6.38 2.12 -6.56
CA TYR A 196 -5.03 1.88 -7.08
C TYR A 196 -4.14 3.13 -6.98
N ALA A 197 -4.69 4.32 -7.24
CA ALA A 197 -3.96 5.58 -7.07
C ALA A 197 -3.62 5.84 -5.59
N TYR A 198 -4.53 5.51 -4.68
CA TYR A 198 -4.29 5.62 -3.23
C TYR A 198 -3.17 4.68 -2.76
N ASP A 199 -3.14 3.43 -3.24
CA ASP A 199 -2.02 2.50 -2.99
C ASP A 199 -0.66 3.02 -3.49
N LYS A 200 -0.67 3.88 -4.52
CA LYS A 200 0.54 4.44 -5.15
C LYS A 200 0.84 5.88 -4.74
N VAL A 201 0.01 6.53 -3.93
CA VAL A 201 0.23 7.94 -3.59
C VAL A 201 1.40 8.04 -2.65
N GLU A 202 2.35 8.91 -2.99
CA GLU A 202 3.47 9.27 -2.14
C GLU A 202 3.24 10.67 -1.59
N VAL A 203 3.38 10.82 -0.27
CA VAL A 203 3.32 12.11 0.40
C VAL A 203 4.73 12.53 0.87
N PRO A 204 4.99 13.82 1.06
CA PRO A 204 6.23 14.30 1.67
C PRO A 204 6.53 13.60 3.00
N ASP A 205 7.82 13.34 3.24
CA ASP A 205 8.30 12.80 4.50
C ASP A 205 7.91 13.72 5.67
N THR A 206 7.53 13.16 6.82
CA THR A 206 7.09 13.93 8.00
C THR A 206 8.31 14.51 8.73
N GLU A 207 8.96 15.52 8.15
CA GLU A 207 10.01 16.28 8.83
C GLU A 207 9.37 17.34 9.76
N ILE A 208 9.37 17.07 11.06
CA ILE A 208 8.92 18.02 12.09
C ILE A 208 10.02 19.01 12.46
N GLU A 209 9.62 20.27 12.63
CA GLU A 209 10.48 21.30 13.20
C GLU A 209 10.28 21.38 14.71
N LEU A 210 11.39 21.51 15.44
CA LEU A 210 11.41 21.44 16.89
C LEU A 210 12.18 22.57 17.55
N LYS A 211 11.63 23.08 18.65
CA LYS A 211 12.35 23.98 19.55
C LYS A 211 12.15 23.61 21.02
N PRO A 212 13.21 23.25 21.75
CA PRO A 212 14.60 23.06 21.31
C PRO A 212 14.80 21.85 20.38
N THR A 213 15.75 21.96 19.44
CA THR A 213 15.93 21.07 18.28
C THR A 213 16.66 19.76 18.60
N THR A 214 16.14 18.93 19.52
CA THR A 214 16.59 17.55 19.96
C THR A 214 17.10 17.42 21.41
N LYS A 215 17.36 18.52 22.11
CA LYS A 215 17.70 18.53 23.54
C LYS A 215 16.62 19.22 24.34
N SER A 216 15.64 18.43 24.78
CA SER A 216 14.59 18.92 25.66
C SER A 216 15.10 18.95 27.11
N THR A 217 14.50 19.82 27.93
CA THR A 217 14.78 19.86 29.36
C THR A 217 13.53 19.44 30.11
N VAL A 218 13.70 18.64 31.16
CA VAL A 218 12.59 18.20 32.02
C VAL A 218 11.74 19.40 32.44
N ASN A 219 10.42 19.24 32.35
CA ASN A 219 9.39 20.24 32.65
C ASN A 219 9.34 21.48 31.74
N LEU A 220 10.20 21.59 30.72
CA LEU A 220 10.10 22.65 29.70
C LEU A 220 9.42 22.12 28.44
N PRO A 221 8.50 22.91 27.83
CA PRO A 221 7.84 22.52 26.61
C PRO A 221 8.80 22.59 25.42
N THR A 222 8.72 21.57 24.58
CA THR A 222 9.29 21.50 23.24
C THR A 222 8.19 21.81 22.25
N TRP A 223 8.35 22.90 21.51
CA TRP A 223 7.45 23.35 20.47
C TRP A 223 7.67 22.51 19.21
N VAL A 224 6.58 22.11 18.56
CA VAL A 224 6.57 21.34 17.32
C VAL A 224 5.74 22.09 16.28
N TRP A 225 6.21 22.14 15.05
CA TRP A 225 5.41 22.62 13.91
C TRP A 225 5.87 21.95 12.63
N LEU A 226 5.05 22.04 11.58
CA LEU A 226 5.41 21.60 10.24
C LEU A 226 5.63 22.80 9.31
N ASP A 227 6.56 22.65 8.37
CA ASP A 227 6.72 23.64 7.31
C ASP A 227 5.52 23.59 6.35
N LYS A 228 4.76 24.68 6.30
CA LYS A 228 3.58 24.84 5.44
C LYS A 228 3.89 24.68 3.95
N GLY A 229 5.13 24.95 3.52
CA GLY A 229 5.56 24.74 2.14
C GLY A 229 5.74 23.27 1.78
N THR A 230 6.07 22.43 2.76
CA THR A 230 6.29 20.99 2.58
C THR A 230 4.98 20.20 2.63
N PHE A 231 4.06 20.51 3.54
CA PHE A 231 2.84 19.71 3.75
C PHE A 231 1.63 20.30 3.01
N GLN A 232 1.66 20.15 1.69
CA GLN A 232 0.58 20.56 0.79
C GLN A 232 -0.22 19.35 0.31
N GLU A 233 -1.44 19.61 -0.16
CA GLU A 233 -2.27 18.62 -0.84
C GLU A 233 -1.51 17.98 -2.01
N VAL A 234 -1.53 16.64 -2.05
CA VAL A 234 -1.00 15.85 -3.16
C VAL A 234 -2.18 15.29 -3.95
N LYS A 235 -2.21 15.58 -5.26
CA LYS A 235 -3.21 15.03 -6.17
C LYS A 235 -2.54 14.12 -7.18
N VAL A 236 -3.05 12.91 -7.32
CA VAL A 236 -2.61 11.92 -8.31
C VAL A 236 -3.76 11.53 -9.22
N ARG A 237 -3.46 11.33 -10.50
CA ARG A 237 -4.39 10.86 -11.52
C ARG A 237 -4.00 9.46 -11.96
N ALA A 238 -4.91 8.51 -11.78
CA ALA A 238 -4.86 7.20 -12.40
C ALA A 238 -5.71 7.20 -13.67
N GLU A 239 -5.16 6.72 -14.78
CA GLU A 239 -5.86 6.59 -16.05
C GLU A 239 -5.60 5.21 -16.65
N LEU A 240 -6.66 4.52 -17.04
CA LEU A 240 -6.55 3.26 -17.77
C LEU A 240 -6.61 3.54 -19.28
N PRO A 241 -5.50 3.39 -20.02
CA PRO A 241 -5.46 3.72 -21.45
C PRO A 241 -6.52 2.96 -22.25
N ASP A 242 -6.98 3.55 -23.35
CA ASP A 242 -7.94 2.95 -24.29
C ASP A 242 -9.37 2.76 -23.76
N THR A 243 -9.68 3.23 -22.54
CA THR A 243 -10.99 3.02 -21.88
C THR A 243 -11.76 4.30 -21.56
N GLY A 244 -11.08 5.45 -21.46
CA GLY A 244 -11.65 6.70 -20.96
C GLY A 244 -11.88 6.73 -19.45
N LEU A 245 -11.54 5.66 -18.72
CA LEU A 245 -11.58 5.62 -17.26
C LEU A 245 -10.42 6.41 -16.68
N TRP A 246 -10.76 7.27 -15.73
CA TRP A 246 -9.78 7.98 -14.91
C TRP A 246 -10.34 8.22 -13.51
N ALA A 247 -9.43 8.39 -12.55
CA ALA A 247 -9.73 8.90 -11.22
C ALA A 247 -8.61 9.82 -10.75
N GLU A 248 -8.97 10.90 -10.07
CA GLU A 248 -8.07 11.80 -9.36
C GLU A 248 -8.25 11.59 -7.86
N THR A 249 -7.22 11.06 -7.21
CA THR A 249 -7.17 10.86 -5.77
C THR A 249 -6.35 11.98 -5.14
N THR A 250 -6.90 12.56 -4.08
CA THR A 250 -6.38 13.72 -3.37
C THR A 250 -6.07 13.35 -1.94
N ALA A 251 -4.81 13.49 -1.53
CA ALA A 251 -4.36 13.36 -0.15
C ALA A 251 -4.13 14.74 0.45
N LYS A 252 -4.98 15.13 1.40
CA LYS A 252 -4.93 16.42 2.07
C LYS A 252 -4.49 16.26 3.54
N PRO A 253 -3.44 16.95 4.00
CA PRO A 253 -3.04 16.85 5.41
C PRO A 253 -4.09 17.51 6.30
N VAL A 254 -4.44 16.86 7.41
CA VAL A 254 -5.49 17.36 8.34
C VAL A 254 -5.03 17.44 9.79
N ALA A 255 -4.10 16.60 10.23
CA ALA A 255 -3.58 16.63 11.60
C ALA A 255 -2.18 16.02 11.68
N LEU A 256 -1.41 16.45 12.68
CA LEU A 256 -0.18 15.79 13.13
C LEU A 256 -0.41 15.17 14.49
N HIS A 257 -0.23 13.86 14.60
CA HIS A 257 -0.20 13.14 15.86
C HIS A 257 1.23 13.05 16.40
N LEU A 258 1.40 13.35 17.68
CA LEU A 258 2.67 13.25 18.41
C LEU A 258 2.59 12.18 19.48
N ASP A 259 3.44 11.15 19.36
CA ASP A 259 3.71 10.18 20.42
C ASP A 259 5.11 10.45 21.00
N PRO A 260 5.22 10.93 22.26
CA PRO A 260 6.50 11.21 22.91
C PRO A 260 7.45 10.02 23.05
N GLY A 261 6.97 8.79 22.87
CA GLY A 261 7.74 7.55 23.06
C GLY A 261 7.92 7.16 24.53
N THR A 262 7.15 7.77 25.43
CA THR A 262 7.17 7.49 26.88
C THR A 262 5.90 7.98 27.56
N GLU A 263 5.48 7.27 28.62
CA GLU A 263 4.43 7.72 29.53
C GLU A 263 4.85 8.90 30.42
N ASP A 264 6.16 9.11 30.58
CA ASP A 264 6.75 10.21 31.36
C ASP A 264 6.77 11.52 30.55
N ALA A 265 5.70 11.83 29.82
CA ALA A 265 5.56 13.01 28.99
C ALA A 265 4.10 13.49 28.90
N GLN A 266 3.92 14.75 28.50
CA GLN A 266 2.63 15.35 28.21
C GLN A 266 2.66 16.00 26.83
N THR A 267 1.57 15.88 26.09
CA THR A 267 1.41 16.51 24.78
C THR A 267 0.59 17.80 24.89
N PHE A 268 0.78 18.67 23.89
CA PHE A 268 -0.01 19.88 23.67
C PHE A 268 -0.48 19.86 22.21
N PRO A 269 -1.79 19.82 21.94
CA PRO A 269 -2.87 19.61 22.91
C PRO A 269 -2.74 18.23 23.60
N ALA A 270 -3.50 18.02 24.68
CA ALA A 270 -3.40 16.80 25.49
C ALA A 270 -3.76 15.50 24.72
N SER A 271 -4.43 15.62 23.57
CA SER A 271 -4.67 14.49 22.65
C SER A 271 -3.40 14.02 21.93
N GLY A 272 -2.40 14.89 21.79
CA GLY A 272 -1.27 14.68 20.86
C GLY A 272 -1.60 15.06 19.42
N ASP A 273 -2.86 15.34 19.11
CA ASP A 273 -3.33 15.68 17.75
C ASP A 273 -3.33 17.19 17.54
N CYS A 274 -2.37 17.66 16.76
CA CYS A 274 -2.27 19.04 16.31
C CYS A 274 -3.02 19.18 14.98
N GLU A 275 -4.23 19.72 15.01
CA GLU A 275 -5.04 19.97 13.81
C GLU A 275 -4.38 21.02 12.89
N ILE A 276 -4.66 20.90 11.59
CA ILE A 276 -4.27 21.92 10.61
C ILE A 276 -5.02 23.23 10.89
N ASN A 277 -4.30 24.33 10.96
CA ASN A 277 -4.85 25.67 11.11
C ASN A 277 -5.57 26.10 9.82
N ASP A 278 -6.47 27.09 9.91
CA ASP A 278 -7.19 27.66 8.76
C ASP A 278 -6.26 28.16 7.63
N ASP A 279 -5.03 28.56 7.99
CA ASP A 279 -4.06 29.03 7.02
C ASP A 279 -3.32 27.87 6.31
N GLY A 280 -3.48 26.61 6.75
CA GLY A 280 -2.80 25.43 6.22
C GLY A 280 -1.51 25.05 6.94
N SER A 281 -1.15 25.73 8.04
CA SER A 281 -0.01 25.34 8.88
C SER A 281 -0.42 24.34 9.97
N ILE A 282 0.53 23.54 10.48
CA ILE A 282 0.33 22.73 11.69
C ILE A 282 1.29 23.24 12.77
N GLY A 283 0.74 23.53 13.95
CA GLY A 283 1.49 24.15 15.05
C GLY A 283 1.79 25.62 14.82
N THR A 284 2.81 26.16 15.50
CA THR A 284 3.28 27.54 15.29
C THR A 284 4.78 27.61 15.55
N PRO A 285 5.58 28.20 14.65
CA PRO A 285 7.01 28.39 14.87
C PRO A 285 7.31 29.16 16.17
N TYR A 286 8.22 28.61 16.98
CA TYR A 286 8.62 29.24 18.23
C TYR A 286 9.32 30.59 17.99
N SER A 287 8.88 31.64 18.69
CA SER A 287 9.60 32.92 18.77
C SER A 287 10.20 33.13 20.17
N THR A 288 11.29 33.89 20.28
CA THR A 288 11.99 34.12 21.55
C THR A 288 11.13 34.74 22.66
N GLY A 289 10.01 35.38 22.31
CA GLY A 289 9.04 35.92 23.25
C GLY A 289 8.02 34.90 23.79
N ASP A 290 8.09 33.64 23.36
CA ASP A 290 7.11 32.59 23.68
C ASP A 290 7.60 31.62 24.77
N ALA A 291 8.71 31.94 25.46
CA ALA A 291 9.31 31.08 26.48
C ALA A 291 8.34 30.67 27.60
N ASP A 292 7.44 31.57 28.00
CA ASP A 292 6.45 31.33 29.06
C ASP A 292 5.08 30.84 28.53
N LYS A 293 4.95 30.62 27.22
CA LYS A 293 3.70 30.20 26.59
C LYS A 293 3.64 28.69 26.42
N THR A 294 2.41 28.17 26.45
CA THR A 294 2.14 26.79 26.04
C THR A 294 2.16 26.70 24.51
N PRO A 295 2.92 25.75 23.93
CA PRO A 295 2.89 25.54 22.49
C PRO A 295 1.49 25.11 22.03
N PRO A 296 1.00 25.57 20.87
CA PRO A 296 -0.23 25.03 20.28
C PRO A 296 -0.06 23.58 19.82
N CYS A 297 1.16 23.21 19.45
CA CYS A 297 1.57 21.84 19.15
C CYS A 297 2.94 21.57 19.80
N GLY A 298 3.06 20.57 20.68
CA GLY A 298 4.29 20.37 21.44
C GLY A 298 4.25 19.22 22.44
N ILE A 299 5.38 19.03 23.12
CA ILE A 299 5.59 17.95 24.10
C ILE A 299 6.33 18.51 25.30
N ARG A 300 6.03 18.02 26.50
CA ARG A 300 6.81 18.26 27.72
C ARG A 300 7.16 16.93 28.36
N TYR A 301 8.45 16.62 28.37
CA TYR A 301 8.96 15.45 29.09
C TYR A 301 9.06 15.74 30.59
N LEU A 302 8.64 14.77 31.38
CA LEU A 302 8.61 14.82 32.85
C LEU A 302 9.82 14.13 33.48
N LYS A 303 10.65 13.45 32.68
CA LYS A 303 11.81 12.70 33.13
C LYS A 303 12.96 12.77 32.12
N ALA A 304 14.18 12.76 32.64
CA ALA A 304 15.39 12.75 31.83
C ALA A 304 15.66 11.36 31.25
N THR A 305 16.26 11.34 30.06
CA THR A 305 16.75 10.10 29.43
C THR A 305 17.96 9.56 30.18
N ASN A 306 18.07 8.23 30.32
CA ASN A 306 19.17 7.56 31.02
C ASN A 306 20.03 6.73 30.06
N GLY A 307 20.76 7.40 29.17
CA GLY A 307 21.64 6.75 28.19
C GLY A 307 20.96 6.25 26.91
N THR A 308 19.64 6.12 26.91
CA THR A 308 18.81 5.83 25.73
C THR A 308 17.85 6.99 25.47
N PRO A 309 17.80 7.57 24.26
CA PRO A 309 16.82 8.59 23.88
C PRO A 309 15.39 8.08 23.95
N TYR A 310 14.42 8.99 24.11
CA TYR A 310 13.03 8.68 23.78
C TYR A 310 12.84 8.71 22.26
N HIS A 311 11.98 7.85 21.72
CA HIS A 311 11.68 7.80 20.30
C HIS A 311 10.37 8.55 20.05
N LEU A 312 10.48 9.83 19.69
CA LEU A 312 9.32 10.66 19.35
C LEU A 312 8.82 10.25 17.96
N SER A 313 7.60 9.73 17.88
CA SER A 313 6.89 9.49 16.62
C SER A 313 6.00 10.67 16.26
N ALA A 314 6.06 11.06 14.99
CA ALA A 314 5.28 12.13 14.38
C ALA A 314 4.55 11.59 13.17
N SER A 315 3.23 11.53 13.23
CA SER A 315 2.40 10.93 12.19
C SER A 315 1.44 11.96 11.61
N VAL A 316 1.54 12.24 10.31
CA VAL A 316 0.59 13.13 9.64
C VAL A 316 -0.57 12.30 9.12
N THR A 317 -1.79 12.68 9.50
CA THR A 317 -3.04 12.14 8.94
C THR A 317 -3.41 12.92 7.68
N TRP A 318 -3.70 12.17 6.63
CA TRP A 318 -4.08 12.64 5.30
C TRP A 318 -5.50 12.20 5.01
N GLN A 319 -6.41 13.15 4.88
CA GLN A 319 -7.75 12.88 4.37
C GLN A 319 -7.66 12.51 2.89
N ILE A 320 -8.27 11.39 2.51
CA ILE A 320 -8.21 10.87 1.15
C ILE A 320 -9.59 10.99 0.49
N THR A 321 -9.65 11.77 -0.58
CA THR A 321 -10.87 11.95 -1.39
C THR A 321 -10.57 11.66 -2.85
N TRP A 322 -11.58 11.32 -3.64
CA TRP A 322 -11.38 11.11 -5.06
C TRP A 322 -12.59 11.51 -5.91
N GLU A 323 -12.30 11.85 -7.16
CA GLU A 323 -13.30 12.05 -8.22
C GLU A 323 -12.87 11.28 -9.48
N GLY A 324 -13.82 10.96 -10.36
CA GLY A 324 -13.51 10.14 -11.52
C GLY A 324 -14.45 10.33 -12.71
N SER A 325 -14.11 9.66 -13.80
CA SER A 325 -14.88 9.67 -15.04
C SER A 325 -16.34 9.29 -14.80
N GLY A 326 -17.28 9.99 -15.43
CA GLY A 326 -18.72 9.77 -15.24
C GLY A 326 -19.31 10.49 -14.03
N GLY A 327 -18.53 11.36 -13.37
CA GLY A 327 -19.00 12.13 -12.21
C GLY A 327 -19.09 11.31 -10.93
N THR A 328 -18.35 10.19 -10.85
CA THR A 328 -18.22 9.41 -9.63
C THR A 328 -17.19 10.03 -8.71
N GLY A 329 -17.26 9.70 -7.43
CA GLY A 329 -16.30 10.17 -6.43
C GLY A 329 -16.75 9.76 -5.05
N GLY A 330 -15.93 10.09 -4.06
CA GLY A 330 -16.20 9.80 -2.67
C GLY A 330 -14.95 9.93 -1.81
N ASP A 331 -15.06 9.39 -0.61
CA ASP A 331 -13.96 9.34 0.36
C ASP A 331 -13.33 7.93 0.35
N LEU A 332 -12.04 7.88 0.64
CA LEU A 332 -11.31 6.66 0.99
C LEU A 332 -10.87 6.77 2.45
N PRO A 333 -10.45 5.67 3.10
CA PRO A 333 -9.88 5.76 4.43
C PRO A 333 -8.74 6.77 4.48
N ASP A 334 -8.65 7.50 5.60
CA ASP A 334 -7.54 8.42 5.80
C ASP A 334 -6.21 7.65 5.76
N GLY A 335 -5.17 8.28 5.24
CA GLY A 335 -3.80 7.75 5.25
C GLY A 335 -2.97 8.37 6.37
N THR A 336 -1.96 7.65 6.84
CA THR A 336 -0.94 8.19 7.75
C THR A 336 0.45 8.00 7.18
N PHE A 337 1.34 8.94 7.49
CA PHE A 337 2.76 8.80 7.24
C PHE A 337 3.53 9.19 8.50
N GLU A 338 4.22 8.22 9.10
CA GLU A 338 4.92 8.37 10.37
C GLU A 338 6.43 8.45 10.17
N THR A 339 7.05 9.37 10.90
CA THR A 339 8.48 9.42 11.13
C THR A 339 8.79 9.31 12.62
N THR A 340 9.97 8.80 12.93
CA THR A 340 10.46 8.72 14.31
C THR A 340 11.80 9.42 14.42
N GLN A 341 11.99 10.15 15.52
CA GLN A 341 13.25 10.82 15.82
C GLN A 341 13.62 10.76 17.30
N ASP A 342 14.92 10.70 17.56
CA ASP A 342 15.47 10.56 18.91
C ASP A 342 15.43 11.89 19.68
N MET A 343 14.89 11.83 20.89
CA MET A 343 14.76 12.95 21.82
C MET A 343 15.60 12.70 23.07
N ASN A 344 16.64 13.52 23.26
CA ASN A 344 17.43 13.52 24.48
C ASN A 344 16.83 14.51 25.48
N VAL A 345 16.58 14.05 26.70
CA VAL A 345 15.98 14.87 27.75
C VAL A 345 16.96 15.00 28.90
N GLN A 346 17.34 16.23 29.21
CA GLN A 346 18.24 16.55 30.32
C GLN A 346 17.47 17.14 31.50
N GLU A 347 17.99 16.93 32.69
CA GLU A 347 17.52 17.61 33.90
C GLU A 347 18.56 18.64 34.33
N ILE A 348 18.12 19.89 34.54
CA ILE A 348 18.99 20.96 35.03
C ILE A 348 18.71 21.13 36.52
N GLN A 349 19.71 20.79 37.34
CA GLN A 349 19.68 21.01 38.79
C GLN A 349 20.44 22.29 39.12
N ALA A 350 19.73 23.31 39.62
CA ALA A 350 20.36 24.52 40.13
C ALA A 350 20.74 24.32 41.61
N ILE A 351 22.04 24.32 41.91
CA ILE A 351 22.52 24.37 43.30
C ILE A 351 22.54 25.84 43.71
N ASN A 352 21.60 26.25 44.56
CA ASN A 352 21.65 27.57 45.19
C ASN A 352 22.66 27.51 46.36
N ARG A 353 23.72 28.31 46.28
CA ARG A 353 24.77 28.37 47.31
C ARG A 353 24.53 29.50 48.29
#